data_AF-A9BYH2-F1
#
_entry.id   AF-A9BYH2-F1
#
_cell.length_a   1.000
_cell.length_b   1.000
_cell.length_c   1.000
_cell.angle_alpha   90.00
_cell.angle_beta   90.00
_cell.angle_gamma   90.00
#
_symmetry.space_group_name_H-M   'P 1'
#
loop_
_entity.id
_entity.type
_entity.pdbx_description
1 polymer ?
#
loop_
_entity_poly.entity_id
_entity_poly.type
_entity_poly.pdbx_seq_one_letter_code
_entity_poly.pdbx_strand_id
1 'polypeptide(L)'
;MNPAHPAVLLVEDDASIARFVTLALEGMPLTLVSCASAEQAQSLLQSQPFALLITDLMLPGASGVELIEWLRSSPQAGCSAVVFSAGVRADVALRLEQLQVWGVLRKPVSVAQLVDCVESVLAAQPAGSPAPASVQAAGADVPADGGPAAVSSYFGGDAALFHSYRASCFAQLPDDVALGENLLAARDAAALRRLAHNLKSVLGLLGHEQASGLAQTLEQACLASDWAGATDAWRQLGAALLGMLDGAGQRPRRG
;
A
#
# COMPACT_ATOMS: atom_id res chain seq x y z
N MET A 1 32.91 11.85 -8.84
CA MET A 1 31.48 11.86 -9.17
C MET A 1 30.86 10.76 -8.33
N ASN A 2 30.08 11.11 -7.30
CA ASN A 2 29.51 10.13 -6.37
C ASN A 2 28.63 9.16 -7.17
N PRO A 3 28.74 7.82 -7.02
CA PRO A 3 27.82 6.92 -7.71
C PRO A 3 26.42 7.29 -7.23
N ALA A 4 25.59 7.81 -8.12
CA ALA A 4 24.26 8.30 -7.77
C ALA A 4 23.49 7.15 -7.11
N HIS A 5 22.97 7.37 -5.91
CA HIS A 5 22.13 6.40 -5.21
C HIS A 5 21.02 5.90 -6.17
N PRO A 6 20.75 4.59 -6.24
CA PRO A 6 19.73 4.05 -7.13
C PRO A 6 18.38 4.73 -6.90
N ALA A 7 17.73 5.15 -7.99
CA ALA A 7 16.42 5.76 -7.92
C ALA A 7 15.33 4.67 -7.87
N VAL A 8 14.43 4.78 -6.90
CA VAL A 8 13.27 3.90 -6.72
C VAL A 8 12.01 4.72 -6.94
N LEU A 9 11.10 4.21 -7.77
CA LEU A 9 9.79 4.82 -7.99
C LEU A 9 8.73 4.05 -7.20
N LEU A 10 8.02 4.74 -6.32
CA LEU A 10 6.84 4.24 -5.63
C LEU A 10 5.57 4.78 -6.29
N VAL A 11 4.63 3.88 -6.60
CA VAL A 11 3.30 4.22 -7.11
C VAL A 11 2.24 3.73 -6.14
N GLU A 12 1.66 4.67 -5.40
CA GLU A 12 0.73 4.43 -4.29
C GLU A 12 -0.19 5.66 -4.18
N ASP A 13 -1.50 5.47 -4.30
CA ASP A 13 -2.48 6.56 -4.26
C ASP A 13 -2.88 6.94 -2.83
N ASP A 14 -2.64 6.05 -1.86
CA ASP A 14 -2.87 6.36 -0.45
C ASP A 14 -1.68 7.07 0.20
N ALA A 15 -1.90 8.28 0.69
CA ALA A 15 -0.87 9.08 1.33
C ALA A 15 -0.30 8.42 2.61
N SER A 16 -1.12 7.68 3.37
CA SER A 16 -0.65 6.98 4.57
C SER A 16 0.26 5.82 4.18
N ILE A 17 -0.13 4.98 3.23
CA ILE A 17 0.69 3.86 2.76
C ILE A 17 1.98 4.36 2.10
N ALA A 18 1.91 5.42 1.29
CA ALA A 18 3.09 6.05 0.70
C ALA A 18 4.05 6.58 1.78
N ARG A 19 3.50 7.16 2.85
CA ARG A 19 4.26 7.61 4.02
C ARG A 19 4.93 6.45 4.76
N PHE A 20 4.24 5.32 4.92
CA PHE A 20 4.83 4.11 5.52
C PHE A 20 6.06 3.64 4.73
N VAL A 21 5.93 3.50 3.41
CA VAL A 21 7.05 3.08 2.54
C VAL A 21 8.19 4.09 2.60
N THR A 22 7.88 5.38 2.59
CA THR A 22 8.89 6.45 2.70
C THR A 22 9.67 6.35 4.00
N LEU A 23 8.97 6.19 5.13
CA LEU A 23 9.58 6.04 6.44
C LEU A 23 10.44 4.77 6.54
N ALA A 24 9.96 3.66 5.97
CA ALA A 24 10.68 2.39 5.97
C ALA A 24 12.00 2.45 5.19
N LEU A 25 12.06 3.24 4.11
CA LEU A 25 13.22 3.33 3.21
C LEU A 25 14.13 4.55 3.47
N GLU A 26 13.79 5.42 4.43
CA GLU A 26 14.49 6.70 4.67
C GLU A 26 15.99 6.53 5.00
N GLY A 27 16.36 5.44 5.67
CA GLY A 27 17.75 5.14 6.05
C GLY A 27 18.58 4.47 4.95
N MET A 28 17.98 4.10 3.82
CA MET A 28 18.67 3.37 2.76
C MET A 28 19.44 4.32 1.82
N PRO A 29 20.58 3.91 1.25
CA PRO A 29 21.35 4.70 0.29
C PRO A 29 20.69 4.68 -1.11
N LEU A 30 19.42 5.11 -1.19
CA LEU A 30 18.60 5.18 -2.41
C LEU A 30 17.91 6.54 -2.52
N THR A 31 17.39 6.87 -3.71
CA THR A 31 16.53 8.04 -3.91
C THR A 31 15.11 7.55 -4.15
N LEU A 32 14.19 7.78 -3.21
CA LEU A 32 12.78 7.42 -3.38
C LEU A 32 12.02 8.58 -4.03
N VAL A 33 11.33 8.30 -5.14
CA VAL A 33 10.38 9.20 -5.79
C VAL A 33 9.00 8.56 -5.69
N SER A 34 8.00 9.29 -5.21
CA SER A 34 6.62 8.78 -5.07
C SER A 34 5.66 9.51 -5.99
N CYS A 35 4.72 8.79 -6.60
CA CYS A 35 3.59 9.36 -7.33
C CYS A 35 2.30 8.57 -7.06
N ALA A 36 1.15 9.18 -7.34
CA ALA A 36 -0.16 8.65 -6.95
C ALA A 36 -0.91 7.95 -8.09
N SER A 37 -0.36 7.91 -9.31
CA SER A 37 -1.04 7.29 -10.45
C SER A 37 -0.06 6.66 -11.45
N ALA A 38 -0.57 5.70 -12.22
CA ALA A 38 0.18 5.06 -13.28
C ALA A 38 0.62 6.05 -14.36
N GLU A 39 -0.19 7.06 -14.69
CA GLU A 39 0.14 8.07 -15.70
C GLU A 39 1.30 8.98 -15.25
N GLN A 40 1.32 9.35 -13.96
CA GLN A 40 2.46 10.06 -13.37
C GLN A 40 3.71 9.18 -13.38
N ALA A 41 3.57 7.90 -13.05
CA ALA A 41 4.67 6.94 -13.07
C ALA A 41 5.27 6.77 -14.46
N GLN A 42 4.43 6.64 -15.50
CA GLN A 42 4.86 6.57 -16.90
C GLN A 42 5.64 7.81 -17.31
N SER A 43 5.13 9.00 -16.96
CA SER A 43 5.80 10.27 -17.24
C SER A 43 7.18 10.34 -16.58
N LEU A 44 7.29 9.90 -15.32
CA LEU A 44 8.55 9.85 -14.59
C LEU A 44 9.53 8.85 -15.19
N LEU A 45 9.08 7.63 -15.49
CA LEU A 45 9.89 6.57 -16.13
C LEU A 45 10.40 6.99 -17.52
N GLN A 46 9.65 7.81 -18.24
CA GLN A 46 10.09 8.40 -19.51
C GLN A 46 11.12 9.52 -19.31
N SER A 47 11.03 10.28 -18.22
CA SER A 47 11.90 11.44 -17.97
C SER A 47 13.27 11.07 -17.37
N GLN A 48 13.36 9.99 -16.60
CA GLN A 48 14.58 9.58 -15.93
C GLN A 48 14.63 8.07 -15.66
N PRO A 49 15.83 7.46 -15.58
CA PRO A 49 15.96 6.04 -15.28
C PRO A 49 15.65 5.74 -13.80
N PHE A 50 15.02 4.60 -13.57
CA PHE A 50 14.80 4.03 -12.24
C PHE A 50 15.36 2.61 -12.17
N ALA A 51 15.91 2.25 -11.02
CA ALA A 51 16.42 0.91 -10.76
C ALA A 51 15.29 -0.06 -10.37
N LEU A 52 14.27 0.46 -9.68
CA LEU A 52 13.14 -0.31 -9.16
C LEU A 52 11.85 0.51 -9.22
N LEU A 53 10.77 -0.12 -9.67
CA LEU A 53 9.38 0.29 -9.53
C LEU A 53 8.72 -0.55 -8.41
N ILE A 54 8.16 0.11 -7.40
CA ILE A 54 7.26 -0.48 -6.41
C ILE A 54 5.86 0.06 -6.70
N THR A 55 4.88 -0.79 -7.00
CA THR A 55 3.54 -0.33 -7.39
C THR A 55 2.44 -1.13 -6.70
N ASP A 56 1.38 -0.45 -6.26
CA ASP A 56 0.11 -1.12 -5.98
C ASP A 56 -0.54 -1.57 -7.30
N LEU A 57 -1.34 -2.62 -7.24
CA LEU A 57 -2.22 -3.07 -8.31
C LEU A 57 -3.53 -2.28 -8.37
N MET A 58 -4.04 -1.80 -7.23
CA MET A 58 -5.29 -1.05 -7.15
C MET A 58 -5.02 0.45 -7.21
N LEU A 59 -4.88 1.00 -8.41
CA LEU A 59 -4.69 2.42 -8.64
C LEU A 59 -5.94 3.06 -9.28
N PRO A 60 -6.14 4.38 -9.13
CA PRO A 60 -7.17 5.10 -9.89
C PRO A 60 -6.78 5.19 -11.37
N GLY A 61 -7.74 4.96 -12.26
CA GLY A 61 -7.49 4.96 -13.70
C GLY A 61 -6.94 3.62 -14.17
N ALA A 62 -5.63 3.56 -14.45
CA ALA A 62 -4.94 2.34 -14.86
C ALA A 62 -4.38 1.55 -13.67
N SER A 63 -4.45 0.21 -13.76
CA SER A 63 -3.94 -0.70 -12.74
C SER A 63 -2.41 -0.81 -12.73
N GLY A 64 -1.85 -1.22 -11.60
CA GLY A 64 -0.41 -1.51 -11.52
C GLY A 64 0.06 -2.61 -12.47
N VAL A 65 -0.82 -3.55 -12.84
CA VAL A 65 -0.51 -4.57 -13.85
C VAL A 65 -0.30 -3.90 -15.21
N GLU A 66 -1.21 -3.02 -15.63
CA GLU A 66 -1.11 -2.28 -16.89
C GLU A 66 0.13 -1.38 -16.93
N LEU A 67 0.51 -0.78 -15.79
CA LEU A 67 1.76 -0.03 -15.66
C LEU A 67 2.99 -0.92 -15.90
N ILE A 68 3.02 -2.13 -15.32
CA ILE A 68 4.12 -3.08 -15.50
C ILE A 68 4.18 -3.58 -16.96
N GLU A 69 3.03 -3.85 -17.59
CA GLU A 69 2.96 -4.21 -19.01
C GLU A 69 3.56 -3.14 -19.89
N TRP A 70 3.14 -1.89 -19.66
CA TRP A 70 3.72 -0.75 -20.34
C TRP A 70 5.23 -0.67 -20.12
N LEU A 71 5.71 -0.85 -18.89
CA LEU A 71 7.14 -0.83 -18.56
C LEU A 71 7.93 -1.89 -19.33
N ARG A 72 7.39 -3.11 -19.48
CA ARG A 72 8.02 -4.20 -20.22
C ARG A 72 8.03 -3.98 -21.73
N SER A 73 7.07 -3.24 -22.26
CA SER A 73 7.05 -2.84 -23.68
C SER A 73 7.90 -1.60 -24.02
N SER A 74 8.47 -0.93 -23.00
CA SER A 74 9.13 0.36 -23.16
C SER A 74 10.66 0.26 -23.09
N PRO A 75 11.43 1.26 -23.58
CA PRO A 75 12.89 1.31 -23.44
C PRO A 75 13.41 1.18 -22.00
N GLN A 76 12.54 1.43 -21.02
CA GLN A 76 12.78 1.30 -19.58
C GLN A 76 12.67 -0.14 -19.06
N ALA A 77 12.59 -1.16 -19.93
CA ALA A 77 12.44 -2.56 -19.54
C ALA A 77 13.50 -3.07 -18.55
N GLY A 78 14.66 -2.40 -18.42
CA GLY A 78 15.68 -2.70 -17.41
C GLY A 78 15.30 -2.35 -15.96
N CYS A 79 14.21 -1.60 -15.74
CA CYS A 79 13.71 -1.31 -14.40
C CYS A 79 13.04 -2.55 -13.79
N SER A 80 13.54 -3.00 -12.63
CA SER A 80 12.93 -4.09 -11.88
C SER A 80 11.57 -3.65 -11.34
N ALA A 81 10.63 -4.58 -11.17
CA ALA A 81 9.29 -4.27 -10.67
C ALA A 81 8.93 -5.15 -9.48
N VAL A 82 8.49 -4.54 -8.39
CA VAL A 82 7.91 -5.21 -7.22
C VAL A 82 6.45 -4.77 -7.09
N VAL A 83 5.57 -5.73 -6.91
CA VAL A 83 4.16 -5.46 -6.65
C VAL A 83 3.94 -5.36 -5.16
N PHE A 84 3.23 -4.33 -4.71
CA PHE A 84 2.88 -4.11 -3.31
C PHE A 84 1.36 -4.08 -3.13
N SER A 85 0.74 -5.20 -2.74
CA SER A 85 -0.72 -5.34 -2.80
C SER A 85 -1.30 -6.15 -1.65
N ALA A 86 -2.53 -5.85 -1.23
CA ALA A 86 -3.23 -6.60 -0.18
C ALA A 86 -3.82 -7.95 -0.65
N GLY A 87 -3.66 -8.30 -1.92
CA GLY A 87 -4.09 -9.60 -2.44
C GLY A 87 -3.92 -9.67 -3.95
N VAL A 88 -3.52 -10.84 -4.44
CA VAL A 88 -3.36 -11.11 -5.87
C VAL A 88 -4.23 -12.31 -6.23
N ARG A 89 -5.17 -12.10 -7.15
CA ARG A 89 -6.00 -13.18 -7.70
C ARG A 89 -5.13 -14.12 -8.54
N ALA A 90 -5.51 -15.38 -8.66
CA ALA A 90 -4.73 -16.39 -9.39
C ALA A 90 -4.46 -16.00 -10.85
N ASP A 91 -5.44 -15.41 -11.53
CA ASP A 91 -5.28 -14.92 -12.91
C ASP A 91 -4.30 -13.74 -13.01
N VAL A 92 -4.30 -12.86 -12.00
CA VAL A 92 -3.34 -11.74 -11.92
C VAL A 92 -1.94 -12.27 -11.59
N ALA A 93 -1.82 -13.26 -10.70
CA ALA A 93 -0.52 -13.85 -10.34
C ALA A 93 0.19 -14.44 -11.56
N LEU A 94 -0.53 -15.21 -12.38
CA LEU A 94 0.02 -15.78 -13.62
C LEU A 94 0.51 -14.68 -14.58
N ARG A 95 -0.24 -13.57 -14.67
CA ARG A 95 0.14 -12.42 -15.51
C ARG A 95 1.39 -11.72 -14.98
N LEU A 96 1.51 -11.54 -13.66
CA LEU A 96 2.70 -10.96 -13.03
C LEU A 96 3.94 -11.83 -13.23
N GLU A 97 3.80 -13.16 -13.19
CA GLU A 97 4.88 -14.10 -13.52
C GLU A 97 5.35 -13.95 -14.96
N GLN A 98 4.42 -13.85 -15.91
CA GLN A 98 4.74 -13.60 -17.33
C GLN A 98 5.45 -12.26 -17.55
N LEU A 99 5.13 -11.26 -16.73
CA LEU A 99 5.76 -9.94 -16.75
C LEU A 99 7.11 -9.90 -16.02
N GLN A 100 7.57 -11.02 -15.46
CA GLN A 100 8.85 -11.13 -14.75
C GLN A 100 8.99 -10.04 -13.69
N VAL A 101 7.96 -9.88 -12.85
CA VAL A 101 8.12 -9.06 -11.63
C VAL A 101 9.11 -9.76 -10.70
N TRP A 102 9.91 -8.97 -9.98
CA TRP A 102 10.86 -9.49 -9.01
C TRP A 102 10.16 -10.24 -7.88
N GLY A 103 9.04 -9.68 -7.41
CA GLY A 103 8.28 -10.26 -6.32
C GLY A 103 6.99 -9.52 -6.05
N VAL A 104 6.19 -10.11 -5.17
CA VAL A 104 4.94 -9.57 -4.66
C VAL A 104 5.06 -9.45 -3.15
N LEU A 105 5.09 -8.21 -2.65
CA LEU A 105 4.96 -7.88 -1.23
C LEU A 105 3.47 -7.81 -0.88
N ARG A 106 3.04 -8.66 0.05
CA ARG A 106 1.66 -8.67 0.53
C ARG A 106 1.47 -7.65 1.64
N LYS A 107 0.45 -6.80 1.54
CA LYS A 107 0.03 -5.90 2.62
C LYS A 107 -0.76 -6.70 3.69
N PRO A 108 -0.56 -6.46 4.99
CA PRO A 108 0.47 -5.59 5.58
C PRO A 108 1.87 -6.22 5.47
N VAL A 109 2.88 -5.40 5.14
CA VAL A 109 4.29 -5.79 5.09
C VAL A 109 5.03 -5.13 6.23
N SER A 110 5.98 -5.82 6.86
CA SER A 110 6.87 -5.19 7.83
C SER A 110 7.95 -4.34 7.17
N VAL A 111 8.50 -3.38 7.91
CA VAL A 111 9.66 -2.56 7.50
C VAL A 111 10.82 -3.47 7.09
N ALA A 112 11.12 -4.50 7.89
CA ALA A 112 12.19 -5.45 7.59
C ALA A 112 11.98 -6.14 6.24
N GLN A 113 10.79 -6.70 5.99
CA GLN A 113 10.48 -7.37 4.71
C GLN A 113 10.56 -6.41 3.52
N LEU A 114 10.14 -5.16 3.68
CA LEU A 114 10.22 -4.15 2.62
C LEU A 114 11.69 -3.80 2.32
N VAL A 115 12.50 -3.53 3.36
CA VAL A 115 13.93 -3.25 3.24
C VAL A 115 14.66 -4.41 2.59
N ASP A 116 14.48 -5.63 3.10
CA ASP A 116 15.11 -6.86 2.56
C ASP A 116 14.78 -7.05 1.08
N CYS A 117 13.53 -6.78 0.69
CA CYS A 117 13.10 -6.88 -0.70
C CYS A 117 13.81 -5.83 -1.59
N VAL A 118 13.84 -4.57 -1.15
CA VAL A 118 14.51 -3.49 -1.90
C VAL A 118 16.01 -3.75 -2.00
N GLU A 119 16.67 -4.14 -0.91
CA GLU A 119 18.11 -4.49 -0.91
C GLU A 119 18.40 -5.63 -1.87
N SER A 120 17.59 -6.70 -1.84
CA SER A 120 17.76 -7.84 -2.72
C SER A 120 17.62 -7.48 -4.20
N VAL A 121 16.68 -6.60 -4.56
CA VAL A 121 16.51 -6.13 -5.95
C VAL A 121 17.73 -5.31 -6.38
N LEU A 122 18.16 -4.37 -5.53
CA LEU A 122 19.24 -3.45 -5.87
C LEU A 122 20.61 -4.15 -5.93
N ALA A 123 20.82 -5.19 -5.11
CA ALA A 123 22.03 -6.00 -5.12
C ALA A 123 22.13 -6.92 -6.36
N ALA A 124 21.02 -7.27 -6.99
CA ALA A 124 20.99 -8.19 -8.14
C ALA A 124 21.33 -7.53 -9.50
N GLN A 125 21.67 -6.23 -9.53
CA GLN A 125 22.11 -5.55 -10.76
C GLN A 125 23.65 -5.52 -10.87
N PRO A 126 24.31 -5.94 -11.99
CA PRO A 126 23.78 -6.35 -13.30
C PRO A 126 24.25 -7.76 -13.77
N ALA A 127 23.30 -8.66 -14.08
CA ALA A 127 23.30 -9.56 -15.24
C ALA A 127 22.05 -10.45 -15.16
N GLY A 128 21.29 -10.53 -16.25
CA GLY A 128 20.00 -11.23 -16.30
C GLY A 128 20.08 -12.68 -15.82
N SER A 129 19.37 -12.96 -14.73
CA SER A 129 18.74 -14.26 -14.45
C SER A 129 17.81 -14.09 -13.25
N PRO A 130 16.51 -14.40 -13.35
CA PRO A 130 15.62 -14.38 -12.20
C PRO A 130 15.93 -15.57 -11.28
N ALA A 131 16.24 -15.30 -10.01
CA ALA A 131 16.14 -16.28 -8.94
C ALA A 131 14.66 -16.44 -8.53
N PRO A 132 14.22 -17.64 -8.11
CA PRO A 132 12.80 -17.97 -8.05
C PRO A 132 12.08 -17.20 -6.94
N ALA A 133 10.85 -16.79 -7.26
CA ALA A 133 9.89 -16.22 -6.33
C ALA A 133 9.69 -17.16 -5.13
N SER A 134 10.16 -16.75 -3.96
CA SER A 134 9.66 -17.30 -2.70
C SER A 134 8.45 -16.46 -2.29
N VAL A 135 7.26 -17.01 -2.54
CA VAL A 135 6.03 -16.51 -1.94
C VAL A 135 6.10 -16.86 -0.45
N GLN A 136 6.69 -15.97 0.35
CA GLN A 136 6.65 -16.13 1.80
C GLN A 136 5.25 -15.75 2.30
N ALA A 137 4.48 -16.79 2.59
CA ALA A 137 3.32 -16.70 3.48
C ALA A 137 3.83 -16.73 4.93
N ALA A 138 3.54 -15.70 5.70
CA ALA A 138 3.59 -15.77 7.15
C ALA A 138 2.48 -14.89 7.73
N GLY A 139 1.35 -15.54 8.04
CA GLY A 139 0.42 -15.02 9.02
C GLY A 139 1.05 -15.18 10.40
N ALA A 140 0.98 -14.13 11.21
CA ALA A 140 1.33 -14.18 12.62
C ALA A 140 0.15 -13.60 13.41
N ASP A 141 -0.60 -14.49 14.07
CA ASP A 141 -1.55 -14.17 15.14
C ASP A 141 -0.79 -13.69 16.38
N VAL A 142 -1.02 -12.45 16.85
CA VAL A 142 -0.73 -11.96 18.22
C VAL A 142 -1.58 -10.69 18.54
N PRO A 143 -1.74 -10.23 19.80
CA PRO A 143 -3.02 -9.97 20.48
C PRO A 143 -3.55 -8.52 20.41
N ALA A 144 -4.76 -8.35 20.95
CA ALA A 144 -5.75 -7.29 20.72
C ALA A 144 -5.48 -5.85 21.22
N ASP A 145 -4.25 -5.45 21.52
CA ASP A 145 -3.92 -4.04 21.85
C ASP A 145 -2.95 -3.47 20.80
N GLY A 146 -3.51 -2.78 19.80
CA GLY A 146 -2.89 -2.53 18.50
C GLY A 146 -1.59 -1.72 18.48
N GLY A 147 -1.23 -1.00 19.55
CA GLY A 147 0.01 -0.21 19.57
C GLY A 147 1.28 -1.08 19.72
N PRO A 148 1.50 -1.73 20.88
CA PRO A 148 2.73 -2.48 21.14
C PRO A 148 2.94 -3.67 20.21
N ALA A 149 1.86 -4.36 19.82
CA ALA A 149 1.93 -5.50 18.91
C ALA A 149 2.33 -5.07 17.49
N ALA A 150 1.73 -4.00 16.95
CA ALA A 150 2.09 -3.49 15.62
C ALA A 150 3.54 -3.01 15.55
N VAL A 151 4.05 -2.38 16.61
CA VAL A 151 5.46 -1.95 16.70
C VAL A 151 6.40 -3.14 16.51
N SER A 152 6.13 -4.26 17.20
CA SER A 152 6.94 -5.47 17.05
C SER A 152 6.76 -6.14 15.70
N SER A 153 5.51 -6.27 15.22
CA SER A 153 5.18 -7.06 14.03
C SER A 153 5.55 -6.35 12.71
N TYR A 154 5.37 -5.03 12.64
CA TYR A 154 5.51 -4.28 11.38
C TYR A 154 6.64 -3.25 11.40
N PHE A 155 7.02 -2.72 12.57
CA PHE A 155 8.02 -1.65 12.68
C PHE A 155 9.36 -2.14 13.26
N GLY A 156 9.55 -3.45 13.42
CA GLY A 156 10.81 -4.03 13.90
C GLY A 156 11.20 -3.56 15.32
N GLY A 157 10.23 -3.18 16.15
CA GLY A 157 10.48 -2.61 17.47
C GLY A 157 10.65 -1.09 17.50
N ASP A 158 10.68 -0.40 16.34
CA ASP A 158 10.84 1.05 16.30
C ASP A 158 9.53 1.79 16.62
N ALA A 159 9.36 2.11 17.91
CA ALA A 159 8.20 2.85 18.39
C ALA A 159 8.13 4.28 17.85
N ALA A 160 9.27 4.93 17.57
CA ALA A 160 9.28 6.30 17.06
C ALA A 160 8.79 6.36 15.60
N LEU A 161 9.19 5.38 14.79
CA LEU A 161 8.71 5.18 13.43
C LEU A 161 7.21 4.92 13.42
N PHE A 162 6.73 4.01 14.28
CA PHE A 162 5.30 3.73 14.45
C PHE A 162 4.51 4.99 14.86
N HIS A 163 5.00 5.77 15.83
CA HIS A 163 4.32 6.99 16.25
C HIS A 163 4.25 8.05 15.15
N SER A 164 5.33 8.18 14.35
CA SER A 164 5.36 9.08 13.20
C SER A 164 4.36 8.66 12.13
N TYR A 165 4.30 7.37 11.81
CA TYR A 165 3.32 6.81 10.88
C TYR A 165 1.89 7.01 11.39
N ARG A 166 1.63 6.62 12.64
CA ARG A 166 0.32 6.78 13.29
C ARG A 166 -0.15 8.22 13.29
N ALA A 167 0.72 9.18 13.58
CA ALA A 167 0.36 10.60 13.55
C ALA A 167 -0.11 11.05 12.16
N SER A 168 0.57 10.61 11.09
CA SER A 168 0.16 10.89 9.72
C SER A 168 -1.19 10.25 9.38
N CYS A 169 -1.42 8.99 9.76
CA CYS A 169 -2.70 8.33 9.53
C CYS A 169 -3.86 9.06 10.22
N PHE A 170 -3.69 9.42 11.50
CA PHE A 170 -4.73 10.08 12.26
C PHE A 170 -5.06 11.49 11.73
N ALA A 171 -4.10 12.17 11.10
CA ALA A 171 -4.35 13.42 10.40
C ALA A 171 -5.19 13.24 9.13
N GLN A 172 -5.08 12.10 8.45
CA GLN A 172 -5.79 11.77 7.19
C GLN A 172 -7.18 11.18 7.42
N LEU A 173 -7.37 10.41 8.50
CA LEU A 173 -8.63 9.71 8.81
C LEU A 173 -9.91 10.57 8.75
N PRO A 174 -9.93 11.85 9.20
CA PRO A 174 -11.12 12.69 9.05
C PRO A 174 -11.56 12.88 7.60
N ASP A 175 -10.61 13.04 6.69
CA ASP A 175 -10.86 13.20 5.26
C ASP A 175 -11.33 11.88 4.64
N ASP A 176 -10.77 10.75 5.08
CA ASP A 176 -11.19 9.41 4.65
C ASP A 176 -12.64 9.11 5.07
N VAL A 177 -13.02 9.49 6.29
CA VAL A 177 -14.40 9.36 6.78
C VAL A 177 -15.34 10.24 5.96
N ALA A 178 -15.00 11.51 5.73
CA ALA A 178 -15.81 12.39 4.91
C ALA A 178 -15.95 11.88 3.46
N LEU A 179 -14.87 11.36 2.89
CA LEU A 179 -14.86 10.77 1.56
C LEU A 179 -15.79 9.55 1.49
N GLY A 180 -15.71 8.61 2.43
CA GLY A 180 -16.54 7.41 2.38
C GLY A 180 -18.04 7.69 2.51
N GLU A 181 -18.45 8.65 3.34
CA GLU A 181 -19.85 9.13 3.40
C GLU A 181 -20.31 9.67 2.04
N ASN A 182 -19.47 10.49 1.39
CA ASN A 182 -19.78 11.05 0.08
C ASN A 182 -19.86 9.97 -1.01
N LEU A 183 -18.96 8.99 -0.99
CA LEU A 183 -18.92 7.89 -1.97
C LEU A 183 -20.12 6.96 -1.83
N LEU A 184 -20.58 6.69 -0.59
CA LEU A 184 -21.83 5.98 -0.35
C LEU A 184 -23.04 6.74 -0.89
N ALA A 185 -23.12 8.04 -0.59
CA ALA A 185 -24.22 8.88 -1.08
C ALA A 185 -24.25 8.93 -2.63
N ALA A 186 -23.08 9.00 -3.27
CA ALA A 186 -22.92 8.97 -4.73
C ALA A 186 -23.10 7.58 -5.36
N ARG A 187 -23.11 6.51 -4.55
CA ARG A 187 -23.10 5.11 -5.00
C ARG A 187 -21.94 4.80 -5.97
N ASP A 188 -20.76 5.34 -5.68
CA ASP A 188 -19.55 5.01 -6.44
C ASP A 188 -18.85 3.78 -5.83
N ALA A 189 -19.22 2.59 -6.32
CA ALA A 189 -18.70 1.32 -5.78
C ALA A 189 -17.20 1.18 -6.01
N ALA A 190 -16.69 1.71 -7.13
CA ALA A 190 -15.28 1.57 -7.50
C ALA A 190 -14.41 2.42 -6.57
N ALA A 191 -14.77 3.68 -6.35
CA ALA A 191 -14.04 4.55 -5.44
C ALA A 191 -14.21 4.11 -3.97
N LEU A 192 -15.41 3.68 -3.56
CA LEU A 192 -15.63 3.20 -2.19
C LEU A 192 -14.82 1.94 -1.89
N ARG A 193 -14.72 1.03 -2.87
CA ARG A 193 -13.87 -0.15 -2.78
C ARG A 193 -12.39 0.21 -2.61
N ARG A 194 -11.88 1.22 -3.33
CA ARG A 194 -10.50 1.69 -3.18
C ARG A 194 -10.25 2.27 -1.79
N LEU A 195 -11.14 3.13 -1.31
CA LEU A 195 -11.06 3.67 0.05
C LEU A 195 -11.01 2.54 1.09
N ALA A 196 -11.88 1.54 0.94
CA ALA A 196 -11.90 0.36 1.81
C ALA A 196 -10.60 -0.46 1.74
N HIS A 197 -10.02 -0.61 0.54
CA HIS A 197 -8.75 -1.29 0.32
C HIS A 197 -7.58 -0.60 1.05
N ASN A 198 -7.55 0.73 1.00
CA ASN A 198 -6.51 1.54 1.63
C ASN A 198 -6.67 1.51 3.15
N LEU A 199 -7.88 1.76 3.66
CA LEU A 199 -8.21 1.69 5.08
C LEU A 199 -7.87 0.33 5.68
N LYS A 200 -8.17 -0.77 4.98
CA LYS A 200 -7.77 -2.13 5.42
C LYS A 200 -6.27 -2.23 5.67
N SER A 201 -5.45 -1.73 4.75
CA SER A 201 -3.98 -1.78 4.86
C SER A 201 -3.48 -0.88 6.00
N VAL A 202 -3.99 0.34 6.10
CA VAL A 202 -3.63 1.30 7.15
C VAL A 202 -4.00 0.77 8.54
N LEU A 203 -5.23 0.27 8.70
CA LEU A 203 -5.72 -0.25 9.97
C LEU A 203 -4.98 -1.52 10.40
N GLY A 204 -4.59 -2.38 9.44
CA GLY A 204 -3.72 -3.52 9.72
C GLY A 204 -2.34 -3.09 10.24
N LEU A 205 -1.70 -2.12 9.59
CA LEU A 205 -0.40 -1.59 10.05
C LEU A 205 -0.49 -0.88 11.41
N LEU A 206 -1.64 -0.31 11.76
CA LEU A 206 -1.91 0.26 13.08
C LEU A 206 -2.29 -0.79 14.15
N GLY A 207 -2.39 -2.07 13.79
CA GLY A 207 -2.79 -3.16 14.68
C GLY A 207 -4.28 -3.16 15.04
N HIS A 208 -5.12 -2.46 14.27
CA HIS A 208 -6.57 -2.42 14.45
C HIS A 208 -7.25 -3.54 13.63
N GLU A 209 -6.99 -4.80 13.97
CA GLU A 209 -7.46 -5.99 13.24
C GLU A 209 -8.96 -6.02 13.00
N GLN A 210 -9.76 -5.66 14.02
CA GLN A 210 -11.22 -5.63 13.87
C GLN A 210 -11.67 -4.58 12.85
N ALA A 211 -11.08 -3.38 12.87
CA ALA A 211 -11.43 -2.33 11.92
C ALA A 211 -10.91 -2.65 10.51
N SER A 212 -9.74 -3.30 10.41
CA SER A 212 -9.22 -3.85 9.16
C SER A 212 -10.18 -4.89 8.55
N GLY A 213 -10.73 -5.79 9.37
CA GLY A 213 -11.74 -6.77 8.94
C GLY A 213 -13.06 -6.12 8.47
N LEU A 214 -13.48 -5.01 9.10
CA LEU A 214 -14.64 -4.25 8.63
C LEU A 214 -14.36 -3.59 7.27
N ALA A 215 -13.16 -3.02 7.07
CA ALA A 215 -12.74 -2.48 5.79
C ALA A 215 -12.66 -3.54 4.69
N GLN A 216 -12.18 -4.75 5.02
CA GLN A 216 -12.22 -5.89 4.09
C GLN A 216 -13.66 -6.27 3.71
N THR A 217 -14.57 -6.30 4.68
CA THR A 217 -15.99 -6.60 4.45
C THR A 217 -16.62 -5.57 3.50
N LEU A 218 -16.32 -4.29 3.72
CA LEU A 218 -16.76 -3.20 2.84
C LEU A 218 -16.20 -3.37 1.42
N GLU A 219 -14.91 -3.66 1.28
CA GLU A 219 -14.26 -3.91 -0.02
C GLU A 219 -14.95 -5.04 -0.79
N GLN A 220 -15.27 -6.14 -0.10
CA GLN A 220 -15.98 -7.29 -0.67
C GLN A 220 -17.42 -6.96 -1.06
N ALA A 221 -18.15 -6.21 -0.23
CA ALA A 221 -19.51 -5.78 -0.54
C ALA A 221 -19.55 -4.89 -1.78
N CYS A 222 -18.61 -3.95 -1.92
CA CYS A 222 -18.48 -3.12 -3.13
C CYS A 222 -18.17 -3.97 -4.36
N LEU A 223 -17.29 -4.98 -4.23
CA LEU A 223 -16.96 -5.90 -5.34
C LEU A 223 -18.18 -6.74 -5.77
N ALA A 224 -19.01 -7.17 -4.81
CA ALA A 224 -20.24 -7.90 -5.05
C ALA A 224 -21.41 -7.02 -5.51
N SER A 225 -21.22 -5.70 -5.60
CA SER A 225 -22.28 -4.72 -5.82
C SER A 225 -23.42 -4.78 -4.78
N ASP A 226 -23.11 -5.27 -3.57
CA ASP A 226 -24.04 -5.33 -2.44
C ASP A 226 -24.02 -4.01 -1.66
N TRP A 227 -24.93 -3.11 -2.05
CA TRP A 227 -25.06 -1.80 -1.41
C TRP A 227 -25.58 -1.86 0.02
N ALA A 228 -26.41 -2.85 0.36
CA ALA A 228 -26.93 -3.00 1.71
C ALA A 228 -25.80 -3.42 2.65
N GLY A 229 -25.02 -4.43 2.24
CA GLY A 229 -23.81 -4.86 2.93
C GLY A 229 -22.76 -3.76 3.03
N ALA A 230 -22.51 -3.01 1.94
CA ALA A 230 -21.55 -1.91 1.96
C ALA A 230 -21.96 -0.79 2.93
N THR A 231 -23.25 -0.45 2.98
CA THR A 231 -23.76 0.57 3.90
C THR A 231 -23.62 0.15 5.36
N ASP A 232 -23.92 -1.12 5.67
CA ASP A 232 -23.77 -1.63 7.02
C ASP A 232 -22.31 -1.74 7.46
N ALA A 233 -21.46 -2.28 6.58
CA ALA A 233 -20.01 -2.37 6.81
C ALA A 233 -19.39 -0.99 7.04
N TRP A 234 -19.74 0.00 6.22
CA TRP A 234 -19.27 1.37 6.42
C TRP A 234 -19.79 1.99 7.71
N ARG A 235 -21.05 1.77 8.09
CA ARG A 235 -21.58 2.29 9.36
C ARG A 235 -20.75 1.79 10.55
N GLN A 236 -20.41 0.51 10.56
CA GLN A 236 -19.59 -0.09 11.62
C GLN A 236 -18.15 0.44 11.55
N LEU A 237 -17.56 0.51 10.37
CA LEU A 237 -16.20 1.00 10.16
C LEU A 237 -16.08 2.49 10.55
N GLY A 238 -16.95 3.35 10.04
CA GLY A 238 -16.97 4.78 10.33
C GLY A 238 -17.15 5.07 11.83
N ALA A 239 -17.97 4.29 12.53
CA ALA A 239 -18.08 4.37 14.00
C ALA A 239 -16.75 4.01 14.69
N ALA A 240 -16.05 2.97 14.22
CA ALA A 240 -14.74 2.60 14.75
C ALA A 240 -13.69 3.69 14.49
N LEU A 241 -13.64 4.24 13.28
CA LEU A 241 -12.71 5.32 12.91
C LEU A 241 -12.94 6.58 13.76
N LEU A 242 -14.20 6.99 13.95
CA LEU A 242 -14.54 8.11 14.81
C LEU A 242 -14.17 7.86 16.27
N GLY A 243 -14.37 6.64 16.77
CA GLY A 243 -13.94 6.25 18.11
C GLY A 243 -12.43 6.35 18.30
N MET A 244 -11.64 6.01 17.28
CA MET A 244 -10.17 6.18 17.30
C MET A 244 -9.80 7.67 17.37
N LEU A 245 -10.44 8.52 16.56
CA LEU A 245 -10.22 9.97 16.57
C LEU A 245 -10.60 10.61 17.91
N ASP A 246 -11.69 10.17 18.52
CA ASP A 246 -12.12 10.62 19.85
C ASP A 246 -11.08 10.25 20.92
N GLY A 247 -10.58 9.01 20.91
CA GLY A 247 -9.53 8.55 21.81
C GLY A 247 -8.18 9.28 21.62
N ALA A 248 -7.93 9.83 20.43
CA ALA A 248 -6.73 10.61 20.12
C ALA A 248 -6.92 12.13 20.29
N GLY A 249 -8.13 12.61 20.60
CA GLY A 249 -8.41 14.05 20.72
C GLY A 249 -8.44 14.83 19.40
N GLN A 250 -8.66 14.15 18.27
CA GLN A 250 -8.55 14.73 16.91
C GLN A 250 -9.88 14.80 16.15
N ARG A 251 -11.02 14.81 16.85
CA ARG A 251 -12.33 14.84 16.18
C ARG A 251 -12.52 16.13 15.38
N PRO A 252 -12.94 16.06 14.09
CA PRO A 252 -13.37 17.25 13.37
C PRO A 252 -14.58 17.86 14.08
N ARG A 253 -14.52 19.16 14.39
CA ARG A 253 -15.66 19.90 14.94
C ARG A 253 -16.76 19.89 13.90
N ARG A 254 -17.91 19.28 14.21
CA ARG A 254 -19.11 19.42 13.39
C ARG A 254 -19.45 20.91 13.29
N GLY A 255 -19.27 21.48 12.09
CA GLY A 255 -19.82 22.78 11.71
C GLY A 255 -21.31 22.66 11.40
#